data_AF-A0A497KPL2-F1
#
_entry.id   AF-A0A497KPL2-F1
#
_cell.length_a   1.000
_cell.length_b   1.000
_cell.length_c   1.000
_cell.angle_alpha   90.00
_cell.angle_beta   90.00
_cell.angle_gamma   90.00
#
_symmetry.space_group_name_H-M   'P 1'
#
loop_
_entity.id
_entity.type
_entity.pdbx_description
1 polymer ?
#
loop_
_entity_poly.entity_id
_entity_poly.type
_entity_poly.pdbx_seq_one_letter_code
_entity_poly.pdbx_strand_id
1 'polypeptide(L)' 'MAHEIYPIPSIPSGLREAIWNEKIVIFIGAGASRIIGCPGWKELADHLVNVAFEQKDEFSRKG' A
#
# COMPACT_ATOMS: atom_id res chain seq x y z
N MET A 1 -29.80 -7.34 16.32
CA MET A 1 -29.54 -7.88 14.97
C MET A 1 -28.04 -7.84 14.77
N ALA A 2 -27.36 -8.98 14.76
CA ALA A 2 -25.92 -9.04 14.52
C ALA A 2 -25.67 -8.92 13.02
N HIS A 3 -24.79 -8.01 12.60
CA HIS A 3 -24.34 -7.94 11.21
C HIS A 3 -23.37 -9.09 10.95
N GLU A 4 -23.76 -10.02 10.08
CA GLU A 4 -22.87 -11.07 9.59
C GLU A 4 -21.82 -10.46 8.63
N ILE A 5 -20.54 -10.70 8.90
CA ILE A 5 -19.44 -10.33 8.00
C ILE A 5 -19.17 -11.52 7.09
N TYR A 6 -19.58 -11.42 5.82
CA TYR A 6 -19.30 -12.44 4.82
C TYR A 6 -17.82 -12.42 4.41
N PRO A 7 -17.19 -13.58 4.17
CA PRO A 7 -15.80 -13.66 3.71
C PRO A 7 -15.54 -12.93 2.39
N ILE A 8 -16.57 -12.88 1.53
CA ILE A 8 -16.59 -12.06 0.32
C ILE A 8 -17.87 -11.24 0.37
N PRO A 9 -17.79 -9.90 0.43
CA PRO A 9 -18.98 -9.07 0.45
C PRO A 9 -19.67 -9.10 -0.91
N SER A 10 -21.00 -9.00 -0.91
CA SER A 10 -21.74 -8.75 -2.14
C SER A 10 -21.34 -7.40 -2.73
N ILE A 11 -21.05 -7.36 -4.03
CA ILE A 11 -20.75 -6.11 -4.73
C ILE A 11 -22.03 -5.25 -4.79
N PRO A 12 -22.00 -3.98 -4.36
CA PRO A 12 -23.14 -3.07 -4.49
C PRO A 12 -23.63 -2.95 -5.93
N SER A 13 -24.95 -2.93 -6.14
CA SER A 13 -25.56 -2.87 -7.48
C SER A 13 -25.09 -1.66 -8.30
N GLY A 14 -24.98 -0.48 -7.67
CA GLY A 14 -24.49 0.73 -8.34
C GLY A 14 -23.03 0.61 -8.82
N LEU A 15 -22.20 -0.17 -8.13
CA LEU A 15 -20.82 -0.42 -8.58
C LEU A 15 -20.81 -1.32 -9.82
N ARG A 16 -21.66 -2.36 -9.85
CA ARG A 16 -21.83 -3.20 -11.05
C ARG A 16 -22.32 -2.38 -12.24
N GLU A 17 -23.34 -1.55 -12.05
CA GLU A 17 -23.87 -0.69 -13.11
C GLU A 17 -22.81 0.28 -13.65
N ALA A 18 -22.01 0.90 -12.78
CA ALA A 18 -20.93 1.80 -13.20
C ALA A 18 -19.85 1.07 -14.01
N ILE A 19 -19.50 -0.17 -13.65
CA ILE A 19 -18.58 -1.01 -14.42
C ILE A 19 -19.15 -1.31 -15.80
N TRP A 20 -20.41 -1.77 -15.88
CA TRP A 20 -21.06 -2.15 -17.13
C TRP A 20 -21.24 -0.98 -18.11
N ASN A 21 -21.36 0.24 -17.59
CA ASN A 21 -21.52 1.46 -18.38
C ASN A 21 -20.20 2.21 -18.62
N GLU A 22 -19.04 1.61 -18.29
CA GLU A 22 -17.72 2.23 -18.47
C GLU A 22 -17.56 3.59 -17.73
N LYS A 23 -18.24 3.74 -16.59
CA LYS A 23 -18.26 4.97 -15.77
C LYS A 23 -17.41 4.87 -14.50
N ILE A 24 -16.55 3.87 -14.40
CA ILE A 24 -15.72 3.64 -13.21
C ILE A 24 -14.30 4.20 -13.40
N VAL A 25 -13.86 5.01 -12.43
CA VAL A 25 -12.46 5.44 -12.29
C VAL A 25 -11.94 4.86 -10.98
N ILE A 26 -10.88 4.07 -11.05
CA ILE A 26 -10.28 3.40 -9.89
C ILE A 26 -9.11 4.25 -9.38
N PHE A 27 -9.15 4.61 -8.11
CA PHE A 27 -8.03 5.27 -7.43
C PHE A 27 -7.24 4.23 -6.65
N ILE A 28 -5.99 3.98 -7.07
CA ILE A 28 -5.11 2.99 -6.44
C ILE A 28 -4.01 3.72 -5.70
N GLY A 29 -3.88 3.47 -4.40
CA GLY A 29 -2.77 3.96 -3.58
C GLY A 29 -1.64 2.93 -3.45
N ALA A 30 -0.49 3.37 -2.93
CA ALA A 30 0.69 2.53 -2.67
C ALA A 30 0.41 1.31 -1.76
N GLY A 31 -0.71 1.30 -1.02
CA GLY A 31 -1.12 0.11 -0.26
C GLY A 31 -1.37 -1.12 -1.13
N ALA A 32 -1.85 -0.94 -2.37
CA ALA A 32 -2.11 -2.07 -3.27
C ALA A 32 -0.84 -2.82 -3.66
N SER A 33 0.29 -2.11 -3.82
CA SER A 33 1.56 -2.74 -4.19
C SER A 33 2.16 -3.59 -3.06
N ARG A 34 1.72 -3.39 -1.81
CA ARG A 34 2.12 -4.28 -0.70
C ARG A 34 1.66 -5.72 -0.91
N ILE A 35 0.55 -5.93 -1.63
CA ILE A 35 0.01 -7.27 -1.93
C ILE A 35 0.99 -8.09 -2.78
N ILE A 36 1.76 -7.42 -3.65
CA ILE A 36 2.79 -8.04 -4.49
C ILE A 36 4.19 -7.95 -3.88
N GLY A 37 4.30 -7.59 -2.59
CA GLY A 37 5.56 -7.56 -1.86
C GLY A 37 6.35 -6.25 -1.92
N CYS A 38 5.76 -5.14 -2.40
CA CYS A 38 6.44 -3.85 -2.32
C CYS A 38 6.54 -3.36 -0.85
N PRO A 39 7.65 -2.68 -0.48
CA PRO A 39 7.80 -2.09 0.84
C PRO A 39 6.66 -1.13 1.19
N GLY A 40 6.20 -1.17 2.44
CA GLY A 40 5.32 -0.14 2.97
C GLY A 40 6.10 1.10 3.39
N TRP A 41 5.36 2.11 3.83
CA TRP A 41 5.94 3.37 4.30
C TRP A 41 6.88 3.21 5.50
N LYS A 42 6.60 2.25 6.38
CA LYS A 42 7.47 1.97 7.53
C LYS A 42 8.80 1.39 7.08
N GLU A 43 8.76 0.38 6.22
CA GLU A 43 9.93 -0.28 5.69
C GLU A 43 10.82 0.71 4.92
N LEU A 44 10.20 1.60 4.14
CA LEU A 44 10.92 2.71 3.48
C LEU A 44 11.57 3.65 4.49
N ALA A 45 10.85 4.10 5.51
CA ALA A 45 11.37 5.02 6.52
C ALA A 45 12.54 4.39 7.31
N ASP A 46 12.40 3.15 7.76
CA ASP A 46 13.44 2.42 8.49
C ASP A 46 14.69 2.24 7.61
N HIS A 47 14.51 1.92 6.32
CA HIS A 47 15.62 1.80 5.38
C HIS A 47 16.36 3.13 5.19
N LEU A 48 15.63 4.24 5.02
CA LEU A 48 16.23 5.56 4.88
C LEU A 48 17.01 5.99 6.11
N VAL A 49 16.49 5.68 7.30
CA VAL A 49 17.21 5.92 8.56
C VAL A 49 18.52 5.13 8.58
N ASN A 50 18.49 3.83 8.28
CA ASN A 50 19.70 3.00 8.28
C ASN A 50 20.74 3.51 7.29
N VAL A 51 20.33 3.82 6.05
CA VAL A 51 21.22 4.38 5.02
C VAL A 51 21.89 5.66 5.51
N ALA A 52 21.15 6.55 6.18
CA ALA A 52 21.70 7.81 6.68
C ALA A 52 22.74 7.60 7.80
N PHE A 53 22.58 6.58 8.66
CA PHE A 53 23.52 6.27 9.73
C PHE A 53 24.74 5.47 9.23
N GLU A 54 24.55 4.50 8.35
CA GLU A 54 25.64 3.67 7.80
C GLU A 54 26.63 4.49 6.95
N GLN A 55 26.13 5.45 6.17
CA GLN A 55 27.00 6.35 5.38
C GLN A 55 27.83 7.29 6.26
N LYS A 56 27.37 7.61 7.47
CA LYS A 56 28.09 8.48 8.40
C LYS A 56 29.34 7.80 8.97
N ASP A 57 29.24 6.50 9.23
CA ASP A 57 30.37 5.69 9.74
C ASP A 57 31.44 5.46 8.66
N GLU A 58 31.04 5.30 7.40
CA GLU A 58 31.97 5.15 6.28
C GLU A 58 32.78 6.44 6.01
N PHE A 59 32.14 7.61 6.16
CA PHE A 59 32.82 8.90 6.03
C PHE A 59 33.77 9.15 7.21
N SER A 60 33.38 8.76 8.43
CA SER A 60 34.21 8.96 9.63
C SER A 60 35.41 8.01 9.73
N ARG A 61 35.40 6.85 9.03
CA ARG A 61 36.55 5.92 8.98
C ARG A 61 37.57 6.23 7.88
N LYS A 62 37.24 7.11 6.93
CA LYS A 62 38.15 7.53 5.85
C LYS A 62 38.87 8.85 6.11
N GLY A 63 38.65 9.46 7.29
CA GLY A 63 39.33 10.67 7.77
C GLY A 63 40.46 10.38 8.72
#